data_AF-A0A822FZL2-F1
#
_entry.id   AF-A0A822FZL2-F1
#
_cell.length_a   1.000
_cell.length_b   1.000
_cell.length_c   1.000
_cell.angle_alpha   90.00
_cell.angle_beta   90.00
_cell.angle_gamma   90.00
#
_symmetry.space_group_name_H-M   'P 1'
#
loop_
_entity.id
_entity.type
_entity.pdbx_description
1 polymer ?
#
loop_
_entity_poly.entity_id
_entity_poly.type
_entity_poly.pdbx_seq_one_letter_code
_entity_poly.pdbx_strand_id
1 'polypeptide(L)'
;PSVPSRTSNLSDVCISNSDSICDIVIVLSSNTSLDQLIGCIIPRFINGIRTFQWQEGRVLSAIKAQKWILFDELNLATPEVLEGLTPLFYRGVTEFLVPNTGEKVPLKNILLFATMNPSTIGGGRSKLPRSISNLFTIVQLDDYSEEELR
;
A
#
# COMPACT_ATOMS: atom_id res chain seq x y z
N PRO A 1 22.84 -5.58 26.01
CA PRO A 1 22.85 -5.87 24.55
C PRO A 1 21.41 -6.02 24.05
N SER A 2 20.85 -4.93 23.55
CA SER A 2 19.49 -4.86 23.03
C SER A 2 19.41 -5.61 21.69
N VAL A 3 18.80 -6.79 21.73
CA VAL A 3 18.36 -7.52 20.53
C VAL A 3 17.39 -6.60 19.76
N PRO A 4 17.50 -6.49 18.43
CA PRO A 4 16.54 -5.70 17.66
C PRO A 4 15.18 -6.42 17.72
N SER A 5 14.30 -5.94 18.59
CA SER A 5 12.87 -6.26 18.57
C SER A 5 12.32 -5.69 17.27
N ARG A 6 12.15 -6.53 16.25
CA ARG A 6 11.43 -6.15 15.03
C ARG A 6 10.03 -5.74 15.46
N THR A 7 9.77 -4.43 15.44
CA THR A 7 8.44 -3.85 15.24
C THR A 7 7.36 -4.51 16.10
N SER A 8 7.46 -4.34 17.42
CA SER A 8 6.45 -4.77 18.37
C SER A 8 5.06 -4.29 17.94
N ASN A 9 4.16 -5.27 17.75
CA ASN A 9 2.76 -5.16 17.34
C ASN A 9 2.57 -4.90 15.84
N LEU A 10 2.41 -6.00 15.11
CA LEU A 10 1.77 -6.12 13.80
C LEU A 10 0.40 -6.79 14.00
N SER A 11 -0.64 -6.27 13.36
CA SER A 11 -1.92 -6.94 13.16
C SER A 11 -1.96 -7.26 11.67
N ASP A 12 -1.42 -8.43 11.33
CA ASP A 12 -0.98 -8.78 9.98
C ASP A 12 -2.11 -8.98 8.95
N VAL A 13 -1.71 -8.91 7.68
CA VAL A 13 -2.40 -9.53 6.53
C VAL A 13 -1.36 -10.44 5.82
N CYS A 14 -1.83 -11.61 5.38
CA CYS A 14 -1.17 -12.92 5.17
C CYS A 14 0.20 -13.04 4.45
N ILE A 15 0.96 -14.10 4.84
CA ILE A 15 2.28 -14.59 4.35
C ILE A 15 2.16 -15.54 3.13
N SER A 16 3.18 -15.56 2.25
CA SER A 16 3.64 -16.84 1.65
C SER A 16 5.17 -16.86 1.42
N ASN A 17 5.90 -17.69 2.17
CA ASN A 17 7.33 -18.06 2.07
C ASN A 17 8.19 -17.66 0.84
N SER A 18 9.46 -17.39 1.16
CA SER A 18 10.67 -17.23 0.34
C SER A 18 11.02 -15.80 -0.10
N ASP A 19 12.01 -15.22 0.59
CA ASP A 19 13.04 -14.23 0.23
C ASP A 19 12.81 -13.14 -0.86
N SER A 20 11.59 -12.89 -1.33
CA SER A 20 11.25 -12.45 -2.71
C SER A 20 9.74 -12.27 -2.97
N ILE A 21 8.89 -12.15 -1.94
CA ILE A 21 7.42 -12.25 -2.12
C ILE A 21 6.83 -11.00 -2.77
N CYS A 22 7.28 -9.80 -2.40
CA CYS A 22 6.76 -8.55 -2.97
C CYS A 22 7.89 -7.79 -3.67
N ASP A 23 7.65 -7.37 -4.92
CA ASP A 23 8.61 -6.60 -5.70
C ASP A 23 8.78 -5.16 -5.18
N ILE A 24 7.76 -4.62 -4.51
CA ILE A 24 7.76 -3.28 -3.94
C ILE A 24 7.00 -3.20 -2.62
N VAL A 25 7.59 -2.48 -1.67
CA VAL A 25 6.97 -2.11 -0.39
C VAL A 25 6.67 -0.62 -0.40
N ILE A 26 5.43 -0.26 -0.06
CA ILE A 26 4.97 1.12 0.04
C ILE A 26 4.49 1.35 1.47
N VAL A 27 5.28 2.08 2.25
CA VAL A 27 4.93 2.47 3.62
C VAL A 27 3.98 3.65 3.59
N LEU A 28 2.82 3.50 4.24
CA LEU A 28 1.77 4.50 4.32
C LEU A 28 1.80 5.24 5.66
N SER A 29 1.40 6.50 5.62
CA SER A 29 1.34 7.37 6.79
C SER A 29 0.30 8.47 6.59
N SER A 30 0.01 9.24 7.65
CA SER A 30 -0.93 10.37 7.59
C SER A 30 -0.47 11.49 6.63
N ASN A 31 0.81 11.52 6.27
CA ASN A 31 1.39 12.50 5.35
C ASN A 31 1.47 11.98 3.90
N THR A 32 1.06 10.73 3.66
CA THR A 32 1.01 10.18 2.31
C THR A 32 -0.21 10.73 1.61
N SER A 33 -0.03 11.23 0.39
CA SER A 33 -1.13 11.73 -0.44
C SER A 33 -1.42 10.80 -1.62
N LEU A 34 -2.63 10.89 -2.19
CA LEU A 34 -3.02 10.09 -3.33
C LEU A 34 -2.15 10.39 -4.56
N ASP A 35 -1.78 11.65 -4.75
CA ASP A 35 -0.86 12.09 -5.81
C ASP A 35 0.49 11.36 -5.79
N GLN A 36 1.04 11.07 -4.60
CA GLN A 36 2.30 10.33 -4.47
C GLN A 36 2.17 8.85 -4.87
N LEU A 37 0.96 8.29 -4.74
CA LEU A 37 0.70 6.87 -4.99
C LEU A 37 0.24 6.63 -6.42
N ILE A 38 -0.70 7.42 -6.92
CA ILE A 38 -1.29 7.26 -8.24
C ILE A 38 -0.56 8.14 -9.26
N GLY A 39 -0.29 9.38 -8.91
CA GLY A 39 0.34 10.36 -9.79
C GLY A 39 -0.44 11.66 -9.85
N CYS A 40 0.22 12.70 -10.33
CA CYS A 40 -0.37 14.02 -10.48
C CYS A 40 0.27 14.76 -11.65
N ILE A 41 -0.35 15.86 -12.07
CA ILE A 41 0.24 16.78 -13.04
C ILE A 41 1.17 17.73 -12.29
N ILE A 42 2.44 17.78 -12.70
CA ILE A 42 3.42 18.70 -12.13
C ILE A 42 3.93 19.69 -13.17
N PRO A 43 4.24 20.93 -12.78
CA PRO A 43 4.91 21.88 -13.66
C PRO A 43 6.38 21.47 -13.85
N ARG A 44 6.85 21.45 -15.09
CA ARG A 44 8.27 21.29 -15.46
C ARG A 44 8.72 22.42 -16.37
N PHE A 45 9.98 22.82 -16.25
CA PHE A 45 10.60 23.79 -17.14
C PHE A 45 11.51 23.06 -18.12
N ILE A 46 11.18 23.14 -19.41
CA ILE A 46 11.97 22.52 -20.49
C ILE A 46 12.34 23.65 -21.44
N ASN A 47 13.65 23.87 -21.64
CA ASN A 47 14.18 24.95 -22.49
C ASN A 47 13.63 26.34 -22.14
N GLY A 48 13.44 26.63 -20.84
CA GLY A 48 12.88 27.91 -20.36
C GLY A 48 11.36 28.04 -20.49
N ILE A 49 10.67 27.06 -21.07
CA ILE A 49 9.21 27.05 -21.23
C ILE A 49 8.60 26.24 -20.10
N ARG A 50 7.58 26.81 -19.42
CA ARG A 50 6.79 26.10 -18.41
C ARG A 50 5.83 25.15 -19.13
N THR A 51 5.95 23.87 -18.83
CA THR A 51 5.10 22.78 -19.33
C THR A 51 4.46 22.06 -18.15
N PHE A 52 3.35 21.38 -18.40
CA PHE A 52 2.68 20.54 -17.39
C PHE A 52 2.76 19.11 -17.86
N GLN A 53 3.25 18.23 -17.00
CA GLN A 53 3.47 16.84 -17.34
C GLN A 53 2.90 15.94 -16.26
N TRP A 54 2.31 14.83 -16.69
CA TRP A 54 1.93 13.75 -15.79
C TRP A 54 3.19 13.14 -15.16
N GLN A 55 3.18 13.01 -13.84
CA GLN A 55 4.14 12.24 -13.09
C GLN A 55 3.41 11.06 -12.45
N GLU A 56 3.83 9.85 -12.81
CA GLU A 56 3.28 8.63 -12.22
C GLU A 56 3.68 8.50 -10.75
N GLY A 57 2.73 8.04 -9.94
CA GLY A 57 2.96 7.71 -8.55
C GLY A 57 3.51 6.30 -8.36
N ARG A 58 3.87 5.98 -7.11
CA ARG A 58 4.53 4.71 -6.75
C ARG A 58 3.67 3.48 -7.04
N VAL A 59 2.38 3.51 -6.70
CA VAL A 59 1.43 2.43 -6.94
C VAL A 59 1.16 2.27 -8.42
N LEU A 60 0.89 3.36 -9.14
CA LEU A 60 0.61 3.30 -10.58
C LEU A 60 1.80 2.72 -11.36
N SER A 61 3.01 3.19 -11.05
CA SER A 61 4.24 2.68 -11.68
C SER A 61 4.42 1.17 -11.45
N ALA A 62 4.16 0.71 -10.23
CA ALA A 62 4.27 -0.71 -9.87
C ALA A 62 3.20 -1.57 -10.58
N ILE A 63 1.97 -1.08 -10.64
CA ILE A 63 0.87 -1.74 -11.34
C ILE A 63 1.17 -1.87 -12.84
N LYS A 64 1.64 -0.79 -13.49
CA LYS A 64 2.03 -0.84 -14.90
C LYS A 64 3.13 -1.86 -15.16
N ALA A 65 4.07 -2.00 -14.21
CA ALA A 65 5.13 -2.99 -14.24
C ALA A 65 4.69 -4.41 -13.84
N GLN A 66 3.40 -4.64 -13.54
CA GLN A 66 2.82 -5.92 -13.08
C GLN A 66 3.55 -6.50 -11.86
N LYS A 67 3.95 -5.63 -10.94
CA LYS A 67 4.66 -5.97 -9.71
C LYS A 67 3.72 -6.30 -8.56
N TRP A 68 4.16 -7.17 -7.67
CA TRP A 68 3.44 -7.44 -6.42
C TRP A 68 3.75 -6.33 -5.41
N ILE A 69 2.72 -5.81 -4.75
CA ILE A 69 2.80 -4.62 -3.90
C ILE A 69 2.43 -5.01 -2.47
N LEU A 70 3.28 -4.62 -1.52
CA LEU A 70 2.97 -4.63 -0.09
C LEU A 70 2.69 -3.20 0.38
N PHE A 71 1.46 -2.95 0.84
CA PHE A 71 1.08 -1.71 1.53
C PHE A 71 1.35 -1.85 3.02
N ASP A 72 2.46 -1.26 3.49
CA ASP A 72 2.82 -1.31 4.89
C ASP A 72 2.12 -0.19 5.67
N GLU A 73 1.67 -0.50 6.89
CA GLU A 73 0.94 0.41 7.79
C GLU A 73 -0.32 1.02 7.16
N LEU A 74 -1.12 0.22 6.45
CA LEU A 74 -2.29 0.68 5.68
C LEU A 74 -3.26 1.54 6.50
N ASN A 75 -3.45 1.22 7.77
CA ASN A 75 -4.35 1.93 8.67
C ASN A 75 -3.86 3.32 9.15
N LEU A 76 -2.65 3.73 8.78
CA LEU A 76 -2.14 5.09 9.00
C LEU A 76 -2.44 6.04 7.84
N ALA A 77 -2.86 5.52 6.68
CA ALA A 77 -3.27 6.35 5.55
C ALA A 77 -4.53 7.17 5.89
N THR A 78 -4.65 8.33 5.23
CA THR A 78 -5.85 9.16 5.34
C THR A 78 -7.07 8.48 4.68
N PRO A 79 -8.30 8.82 5.08
CA PRO A 79 -9.50 8.28 4.43
C PRO A 79 -9.53 8.50 2.92
N GLU A 80 -9.06 9.66 2.45
CA GLU A 80 -8.95 9.97 1.01
C GLU A 80 -8.02 9.00 0.27
N VAL A 81 -6.85 8.70 0.83
CA VAL A 81 -5.91 7.74 0.24
C VAL A 81 -6.53 6.35 0.21
N LEU A 82 -7.16 5.94 1.31
CA LEU A 82 -7.82 4.66 1.42
C LEU A 82 -8.96 4.49 0.40
N GLU A 83 -9.78 5.53 0.22
CA GLU A 83 -10.84 5.57 -0.80
C GLU A 83 -10.25 5.52 -2.22
N GLY A 84 -9.18 6.26 -2.49
CA GLY A 84 -8.51 6.24 -3.79
C GLY A 84 -7.85 4.90 -4.14
N LEU A 85 -7.41 4.12 -3.14
CA LEU A 85 -6.86 2.78 -3.34
C LEU A 85 -7.93 1.69 -3.37
N THR A 86 -9.12 1.94 -2.82
CA THR A 86 -10.22 0.97 -2.73
C THR A 86 -10.54 0.24 -4.05
N PRO A 87 -10.54 0.90 -5.24
CA PRO A 87 -10.76 0.22 -6.51
C PRO A 87 -9.83 -0.97 -6.77
N LEU A 88 -8.60 -0.93 -6.24
CA LEU A 88 -7.60 -1.99 -6.39
C LEU A 88 -7.87 -3.21 -5.52
N PHE A 89 -8.66 -3.06 -4.45
CA PHE A 89 -8.90 -4.10 -3.47
C PHE A 89 -10.15 -4.95 -3.78
N TYR A 90 -10.96 -4.56 -4.77
CA TYR A 90 -12.13 -5.35 -5.16
C TYR A 90 -11.73 -6.69 -5.78
N ARG A 91 -12.36 -7.76 -5.31
CA ARG A 91 -12.16 -9.10 -5.89
C ARG A 91 -12.64 -9.13 -7.33
N GLY A 92 -11.80 -9.67 -8.22
CA GLY A 92 -12.14 -9.81 -9.64
C GLY A 92 -11.96 -8.55 -10.48
N VAL A 93 -11.39 -7.48 -9.92
CA VAL A 93 -11.00 -6.30 -10.71
C VAL A 93 -9.89 -6.69 -11.69
N THR A 94 -10.06 -6.35 -12.97
CA THR A 94 -9.12 -6.71 -14.04
C THR A 94 -8.38 -5.51 -14.63
N GLU A 95 -8.88 -4.31 -14.37
CA GLU A 95 -8.29 -3.04 -14.82
C GLU A 95 -8.45 -1.97 -13.75
N PHE A 96 -7.45 -1.10 -13.64
CA PHE A 96 -7.49 0.09 -12.82
C PHE A 96 -7.65 1.30 -13.73
N LEU A 97 -8.71 2.07 -13.51
CA LEU A 97 -8.91 3.36 -14.16
C LEU A 97 -8.12 4.41 -13.39
N VAL A 98 -7.09 4.96 -14.02
CA VAL A 98 -6.24 5.99 -13.44
C VAL A 98 -7.04 7.29 -13.35
N PRO A 99 -7.26 7.82 -12.13
CA PRO A 99 -7.87 9.14 -11.94
C PRO A 99 -7.15 10.22 -12.74
N ASN A 100 -7.90 11.20 -13.24
CA ASN A 100 -7.42 12.38 -13.96
C ASN A 100 -6.80 12.14 -15.35
N THR A 101 -6.33 10.94 -15.68
CA THR A 101 -5.82 10.62 -17.03
C THR A 101 -6.83 9.83 -17.86
N GLY A 102 -7.77 9.10 -17.22
CA GLY A 102 -8.70 8.21 -17.90
C GLY A 102 -8.02 6.95 -18.48
N GLU A 103 -6.73 6.76 -18.20
CA GLU A 103 -5.98 5.60 -18.64
C GLU A 103 -6.49 4.34 -17.93
N LYS A 104 -6.67 3.25 -18.68
CA LYS A 104 -7.00 1.94 -18.12
C LYS A 104 -5.75 1.07 -18.09
N VAL A 105 -5.32 0.70 -16.89
CA VAL A 105 -4.15 -0.15 -16.70
C VAL A 105 -4.60 -1.57 -16.34
N PRO A 106 -4.19 -2.60 -17.09
CA PRO A 106 -4.57 -3.98 -16.78
C PRO A 106 -3.89 -4.44 -15.48
N LEU A 107 -4.65 -5.16 -14.65
CA LEU A 107 -4.20 -5.74 -13.39
C LEU A 107 -3.95 -7.24 -13.58
N LYS A 108 -2.94 -7.61 -14.38
CA LYS A 108 -2.65 -9.01 -14.73
C LYS A 108 -1.49 -9.53 -13.89
N ASN A 109 -1.71 -10.56 -13.09
CA ASN A 109 -0.68 -11.15 -12.21
C ASN A 109 -0.18 -10.19 -11.11
N ILE A 110 -1.03 -9.26 -10.67
CA ILE A 110 -0.73 -8.40 -9.52
C ILE A 110 -1.27 -9.05 -8.27
N LEU A 111 -0.42 -9.14 -7.25
CA LEU A 111 -0.82 -9.52 -5.91
C LEU A 111 -0.61 -8.33 -4.98
N LEU A 112 -1.65 -8.00 -4.23
CA LEU A 112 -1.65 -6.91 -3.27
C LEU A 112 -1.67 -7.50 -1.86
N PHE A 113 -0.73 -7.06 -1.06
CA PHE A 113 -0.64 -7.35 0.35
C PHE A 113 -0.80 -6.04 1.12
N ALA A 114 -1.24 -6.14 2.37
CA ALA A 114 -1.25 -5.03 3.29
C ALA A 114 -0.66 -5.49 4.61
N THR A 115 -0.25 -4.55 5.46
CA THR A 115 -0.07 -4.79 6.89
C THR A 115 -0.86 -3.73 7.63
N MET A 116 -1.19 -4.01 8.89
CA MET A 116 -1.76 -3.02 9.77
C MET A 116 -1.03 -3.06 11.10
N ASN A 117 -0.85 -1.91 11.73
CA ASN A 117 -0.40 -1.89 13.12
C ASN A 117 -1.59 -2.11 14.07
N PRO A 118 -1.46 -2.91 15.14
CA PRO A 118 -2.49 -3.14 16.14
C PRO A 118 -2.92 -1.81 16.75
N SER A 119 -4.24 -1.63 16.80
CA SER A 119 -4.85 -0.42 17.36
C SER A 119 -4.63 -0.24 18.87
N THR A 120 -4.01 -1.22 19.53
CA THR A 120 -3.78 -1.26 20.99
C THR A 120 -2.55 -0.48 21.44
N ILE A 121 -1.59 -0.19 20.56
CA ILE A 121 -0.48 0.74 20.86
C ILE A 121 -0.88 2.15 20.40
N GLY A 122 -1.05 3.08 21.35
CA GLY A 122 -1.38 4.48 21.09
C GLY A 122 -0.49 5.19 20.05
N GLY A 123 -0.97 6.32 19.53
CA GLY A 123 -0.26 7.13 18.51
C GLY A 123 -1.08 7.53 17.28
N GLY A 124 -2.41 7.68 17.39
CA GLY A 124 -3.27 8.05 16.24
C GLY A 124 -3.66 6.88 15.32
N ARG A 125 -3.35 5.65 15.73
CA ARG A 125 -3.70 4.42 15.02
C ARG A 125 -5.22 4.19 15.06
N SER A 126 -5.87 4.24 13.89
CA SER A 126 -7.30 3.98 13.76
C SER A 126 -7.55 2.56 13.25
N LYS A 127 -8.73 2.00 13.56
CA LYS A 127 -9.18 0.76 12.92
C LYS A 127 -9.48 1.08 11.46
N LEU A 128 -9.08 0.18 10.55
CA LEU A 128 -9.46 0.31 9.15
C LEU A 128 -11.00 0.36 9.04
N PRO A 129 -11.57 1.24 8.20
CA PRO A 129 -13.00 1.28 7.96
C PRO A 129 -13.53 -0.11 7.55
N ARG A 130 -14.70 -0.49 8.06
CA ARG A 130 -15.32 -1.79 7.76
C ARG A 130 -15.50 -2.04 6.26
N SER A 131 -15.82 -0.99 5.52
CA SER A 131 -15.95 -1.04 4.05
C SER A 131 -14.68 -1.55 3.37
N ILE A 132 -13.52 -1.22 3.90
CA ILE A 132 -12.22 -1.59 3.33
C ILE A 132 -11.75 -2.91 3.94
N SER A 133 -11.88 -3.11 5.25
CA SER A 133 -11.45 -4.37 5.89
C SER A 133 -12.17 -5.58 5.29
N ASN A 134 -13.43 -5.42 4.86
CA ASN A 134 -14.21 -6.49 4.23
C ASN A 134 -13.73 -6.86 2.81
N LEU A 135 -12.87 -6.04 2.18
CA LEU A 135 -12.26 -6.34 0.88
C LEU A 135 -11.05 -7.27 1.03
N PHE A 136 -10.46 -7.32 2.22
CA PHE A 136 -9.30 -8.15 2.52
C PHE A 136 -9.70 -9.50 3.13
N THR A 137 -8.86 -10.50 2.88
CA THR A 137 -8.79 -11.69 3.72
C THR A 137 -7.81 -11.39 4.85
N ILE A 138 -8.31 -11.30 6.08
CA ILE A 138 -7.51 -10.96 7.26
C ILE A 138 -6.90 -12.24 7.83
N VAL A 139 -5.60 -12.21 8.13
CA VAL A 139 -4.88 -13.31 8.77
C VAL A 139 -4.14 -12.75 9.96
N GLN A 140 -4.59 -13.12 11.16
CA GLN A 140 -3.95 -12.74 12.40
C GLN A 140 -2.82 -13.74 12.69
N LEU A 141 -1.61 -13.24 12.87
CA LEU A 141 -0.49 -14.03 13.34
C LEU A 141 -0.42 -13.97 14.86
N ASP A 142 -0.03 -15.08 15.47
CA ASP A 142 0.23 -15.15 16.91
C ASP A 142 1.64 -14.63 17.22
N ASP A 143 1.87 -14.31 18.49
CA ASP A 143 3.21 -13.94 18.97
C ASP A 143 4.22 -15.08 18.68
N TYR A 144 5.47 -14.71 18.39
CA TYR A 144 6.54 -15.68 18.14
C TYR A 144 6.70 -16.66 19.30
N SER A 145 6.90 -17.93 18.96
CA SER A 145 7.33 -18.91 19.95
C SER A 145 8.77 -18.64 20.40
N GLU A 146 9.11 -19.03 21.63
CA GLU A 146 10.49 -18.92 22.16
C GLU A 146 11.51 -19.69 21.31
N GLU A 147 11.08 -20.68 20.53
CA GLU A 147 11.94 -21.42 19.60
C GLU A 147 12.25 -20.62 18.32
N GLU A 148 11.35 -19.75 17.86
CA GLU A 148 11.53 -18.88 16.68
C GLU A 148 12.33 -17.62 16.99
N LEU A 149 12.45 -17.26 18.27
CA LEU A 149 13.24 -16.13 18.75
C LEU A 149 14.73 -16.47 18.96
N ARG A 150 15.14 -17.73 18.78
CA ARG A 150 16.51 -18.22 18.97
C ARG A 150 17.39 -18.11 17.73
#